data_AF-A0A2E8V0I2-F1
#
_entry.id   AF-A0A2E8V0I2-F1
#
_cell.length_a   1.000
_cell.length_b   1.000
_cell.length_c   1.000
_cell.angle_alpha   90.00
_cell.angle_beta   90.00
_cell.angle_gamma   90.00
#
_symmetry.space_group_name_H-M   'P 1'
#
loop_
_entity.id
_entity.type
_entity.pdbx_description
1 polymer ?
#
loop_
_entity_poly.entity_id
_entity_poly.type
_entity_poly.pdbx_seq_one_letter_code
_entity_poly.pdbx_strand_id
1 'polypeptide(L)'
;MPASIREIVGVYHADGGVMGELRYVLGKARGTAHCALCDITHSTVRRKAAWDEACRTFPHPIRLVHLNERSPEEVAACTLGTPTVLVSFADGTYRAVMGPDDLELDGSVSGFFDDLDRAVSRILSSHEGLGAPGVSAG
;
A
#
# COMPACT_ATOMS: atom_id res chain seq x y z
N MET A 1 17.55 2.58 17.05
CA MET A 1 16.82 1.30 16.94
C MET A 1 16.45 1.14 15.47
N PRO A 2 16.53 -0.07 14.88
CA PRO A 2 16.07 -0.26 13.51
C PRO A 2 14.60 0.18 13.42
N ALA A 3 14.26 0.91 12.35
CA ALA A 3 12.91 1.40 12.13
C ALA A 3 11.97 0.18 12.01
N SER A 4 11.22 -0.09 13.07
CA SER A 4 10.27 -1.21 13.10
C SER A 4 9.00 -0.79 12.36
N ILE A 5 8.49 -1.67 11.51
CA ILE A 5 7.23 -1.41 10.79
C ILE A 5 6.08 -1.42 11.80
N ARG A 6 5.28 -0.36 11.78
CA ARG A 6 4.07 -0.21 12.59
C ARG A 6 2.86 -0.77 11.86
N GLU A 7 2.65 -0.34 10.61
CA GLU A 7 1.53 -0.76 9.77
C GLU A 7 1.83 -0.51 8.28
N ILE A 8 1.05 -1.15 7.43
CA ILE A 8 0.96 -0.87 5.99
C ILE A 8 -0.28 -0.02 5.74
N VAL A 9 -0.15 1.02 4.93
CA VAL A 9 -1.27 1.90 4.55
C VAL A 9 -1.46 1.81 3.04
N GLY A 10 -2.59 1.24 2.59
CA GLY A 10 -3.00 1.28 1.19
C GLY A 10 -3.86 2.51 0.91
N VAL A 11 -3.42 3.35 -0.02
CA VAL A 11 -4.11 4.57 -0.44
C VAL A 11 -4.79 4.32 -1.77
N TYR A 12 -6.12 4.38 -1.78
CA TYR A 12 -6.90 4.36 -3.01
C TYR A 12 -6.75 5.66 -3.80
N HIS A 13 -6.91 5.58 -5.12
CA HIS A 13 -7.11 6.74 -5.99
C HIS A 13 -8.61 7.05 -6.15
N ALA A 14 -9.28 7.27 -5.02
CA ALA A 14 -10.69 7.63 -4.95
C ALA A 14 -10.98 8.38 -3.63
N ASP A 15 -12.03 9.22 -3.60
CA ASP A 15 -12.54 9.87 -2.39
C ASP A 15 -13.56 8.97 -1.65
N GLY A 16 -13.56 9.03 -0.32
CA GLY A 16 -14.52 8.34 0.55
C GLY A 16 -15.82 9.12 0.69
N GLY A 17 -16.96 8.40 0.63
CA GLY A 17 -18.32 8.92 0.88
C GLY A 17 -19.32 8.62 -0.24
N VAL A 18 -20.38 7.86 0.08
CA VAL A 18 -21.70 7.58 -0.57
C VAL A 18 -21.82 7.44 -2.12
N MET A 19 -20.76 7.64 -2.88
CA MET A 19 -20.57 7.16 -4.27
C MET A 19 -19.50 6.05 -4.32
N GLY A 20 -18.89 5.72 -3.17
CA GLY A 20 -17.79 4.78 -3.00
C GLY A 20 -18.19 3.30 -2.91
N GLU A 21 -19.48 2.96 -2.99
CA GLU A 21 -19.91 1.59 -3.27
C GLU A 21 -20.03 1.41 -4.78
N LEU A 22 -18.89 1.14 -5.42
CA LEU A 22 -18.78 0.45 -6.69
C LEU A 22 -19.70 0.93 -7.83
N ARG A 23 -19.27 2.00 -8.49
CA ARG A 23 -19.55 2.12 -9.93
C ARG A 23 -18.38 1.60 -10.75
N TYR A 24 -18.24 0.28 -10.72
CA TYR A 24 -17.88 -0.45 -11.94
C TYR A 24 -19.04 -0.31 -12.95
N VAL A 25 -19.30 0.91 -13.45
CA VAL A 25 -20.31 1.11 -14.49
C VAL A 25 -19.80 2.12 -15.51
N LEU A 26 -19.40 1.56 -16.66
CA LEU A 26 -19.30 2.18 -17.98
C LEU A 26 -18.34 3.38 -18.11
N GLY A 27 -17.10 3.05 -18.51
CA GLY A 27 -16.12 4.06 -18.86
C GLY A 27 -14.98 3.59 -19.75
N LYS A 28 -15.18 2.62 -20.66
CA LYS A 28 -14.30 2.48 -21.86
C LYS A 28 -14.29 3.76 -22.75
N ALA A 29 -14.89 4.85 -22.31
CA ALA A 29 -14.82 6.16 -22.91
C ALA A 29 -14.63 7.21 -21.80
N ARG A 30 -13.49 7.91 -21.85
CA ARG A 30 -13.10 9.10 -21.05
C ARG A 30 -12.40 8.86 -19.71
N GLY A 31 -11.23 8.22 -19.74
CA GLY A 31 -9.98 8.75 -19.19
C GLY A 31 -9.89 9.27 -17.74
N THR A 32 -10.82 8.96 -16.83
CA THR A 32 -10.76 9.47 -15.45
C THR A 32 -10.90 8.35 -14.42
N ALA A 33 -9.81 8.18 -13.66
CA ALA A 33 -9.65 7.47 -12.38
C ALA A 33 -9.90 5.95 -12.37
N HIS A 34 -9.04 5.20 -13.07
CA HIS A 34 -8.82 3.79 -12.72
C HIS A 34 -8.03 3.71 -11.40
N CYS A 35 -8.37 2.75 -10.54
CA CYS A 35 -7.69 2.53 -9.27
C CYS A 35 -7.44 1.04 -9.09
N ALA A 36 -6.26 0.56 -9.48
CA ALA A 36 -5.90 -0.85 -9.42
C ALA A 36 -6.00 -1.46 -8.00
N LEU A 37 -5.74 -0.68 -6.94
CA LEU A 37 -5.93 -1.14 -5.57
C LEU A 37 -7.42 -1.41 -5.23
N CYS A 38 -8.36 -0.70 -5.85
CA CYS A 38 -9.78 -1.01 -5.72
C CYS A 38 -10.07 -2.39 -6.34
N ASP A 39 -9.50 -2.67 -7.52
CA ASP A 39 -9.65 -3.95 -8.21
C ASP A 39 -9.06 -5.11 -7.41
N ILE A 40 -7.94 -4.88 -6.72
CA ILE A 40 -7.31 -5.87 -5.83
C ILE A 40 -8.21 -6.15 -4.63
N THR A 41 -8.71 -5.10 -3.97
CA THR A 41 -9.40 -5.20 -2.66
C THR A 41 -10.87 -5.56 -2.77
N HIS A 42 -11.56 -5.16 -3.85
CA HIS A 42 -13.01 -5.28 -3.99
C HIS A 42 -13.42 -6.13 -5.20
N SER A 43 -14.54 -6.82 -5.03
CA SER A 43 -15.38 -7.33 -6.11
C SER A 43 -16.46 -6.29 -6.45
N THR A 44 -17.33 -6.57 -7.43
CA THR A 44 -18.35 -5.64 -7.96
C THR A 44 -19.26 -4.97 -6.91
N VAL A 45 -19.42 -5.52 -5.71
CA VAL A 45 -20.30 -4.93 -4.67
C VAL A 45 -19.72 -4.95 -3.26
N ARG A 46 -18.59 -5.62 -3.04
CA ARG A 46 -18.05 -5.86 -1.69
C ARG A 46 -16.57 -6.17 -1.73
N ARG A 47 -15.89 -6.01 -0.60
CA ARG A 47 -14.51 -6.46 -0.42
C ARG A 47 -14.36 -7.96 -0.69
N LYS A 48 -13.23 -8.38 -1.26
CA LYS A 48 -12.95 -9.80 -1.54
C LYS A 48 -12.66 -10.54 -0.23
N ALA A 49 -13.27 -11.71 -0.05
CA ALA A 49 -12.96 -12.58 1.09
C ALA A 49 -11.47 -12.99 1.13
N ALA A 50 -10.86 -13.19 -0.05
CA ALA A 50 -9.43 -13.49 -0.16
C ALA A 50 -8.54 -12.35 0.36
N TRP A 51 -8.97 -11.10 0.18
CA TRP A 51 -8.27 -9.95 0.74
C TRP A 51 -8.34 -9.95 2.27
N ASP A 52 -9.53 -10.16 2.83
CA ASP A 52 -9.71 -10.21 4.29
C ASP A 52 -8.96 -11.38 4.94
N GLU A 53 -8.83 -12.51 4.25
CA GLU A 53 -8.00 -13.63 4.68
C GLU A 53 -6.51 -13.29 4.64
N ALA A 54 -6.04 -12.74 3.52
CA ALA A 54 -4.64 -12.36 3.39
C ALA A 54 -4.22 -11.30 4.42
N CYS A 55 -5.07 -10.31 4.72
CA CYS A 55 -4.83 -9.36 5.80
C CYS A 55 -4.70 -10.00 7.18
N ARG A 56 -5.39 -11.13 7.44
CA ARG A 56 -5.29 -11.86 8.72
C ARG A 56 -4.00 -12.64 8.84
N THR A 57 -3.45 -13.10 7.73
CA THR A 57 -2.21 -13.89 7.71
C THR A 57 -0.96 -13.05 7.54
N PHE A 58 -1.08 -11.82 7.02
CA PHE A 58 0.07 -10.95 6.77
C PHE A 58 0.68 -10.45 8.09
N PRO A 59 2.03 -10.39 8.24
CA PRO A 59 2.68 -10.09 9.52
C PRO A 59 2.45 -8.67 10.07
N HIS A 60 2.03 -7.74 9.22
CA HIS A 60 1.83 -6.34 9.58
C HIS A 60 0.37 -5.92 9.40
N PRO A 61 -0.20 -5.13 10.33
CA PRO A 61 -1.55 -4.59 10.14
C PRO A 61 -1.65 -3.80 8.83
N ILE A 62 -2.78 -3.93 8.14
CA ILE A 62 -3.06 -3.20 6.91
C ILE A 62 -4.27 -2.31 7.12
N ARG A 63 -4.11 -1.02 6.86
CA ARG A 63 -5.17 -0.02 6.84
C ARG A 63 -5.35 0.50 5.42
N LEU A 64 -6.61 0.71 5.02
CA LEU A 64 -6.97 1.24 3.71
C LEU A 64 -7.62 2.61 3.89
N VAL A 65 -7.23 3.58 3.08
CA VAL A 65 -7.77 4.95 3.12
C VAL A 65 -8.03 5.50 1.72
N HIS A 66 -9.02 6.39 1.62
CA HIS A 66 -9.29 7.21 0.45
C HIS A 66 -8.44 8.48 0.43
N LEU A 67 -8.41 9.17 -0.71
CA LEU A 67 -7.60 10.36 -0.93
C LEU A 67 -7.89 11.46 0.10
N ASN A 68 -9.15 11.65 0.47
CA ASN A 68 -9.64 12.64 1.44
C ASN A 68 -9.61 12.17 2.91
N GLU A 69 -9.25 10.91 3.17
CA GLU A 69 -9.15 10.33 4.52
C GLU A 69 -7.71 10.34 5.06
N ARG A 70 -6.75 10.75 4.24
CA ARG A 70 -5.32 10.75 4.57
C ARG A 70 -4.93 11.87 5.53
N SER A 71 -3.95 11.58 6.39
CA SER A 71 -3.24 12.61 7.15
C SER A 71 -2.29 13.44 6.25
N PRO A 72 -1.87 14.64 6.66
CA PRO A 72 -0.87 15.43 5.92
C PRO A 72 0.44 14.67 5.67
N GLU A 73 0.88 13.85 6.63
CA GLU A 73 2.08 13.02 6.51
C GLU A 73 1.91 11.92 5.46
N GLU A 74 0.74 11.28 5.41
CA GLU A 74 0.41 10.27 4.38
C GLU A 74 0.34 10.91 2.99
N VAL A 75 -0.21 12.12 2.87
CA VAL A 75 -0.21 12.88 1.61
C VAL A 75 1.23 13.16 1.15
N ALA A 76 2.08 13.65 2.05
CA ALA A 76 3.49 13.93 1.74
C ALA A 76 4.27 12.66 1.35
N ALA A 77 3.89 11.52 1.92
CA ALA A 77 4.53 10.23 1.66
C ALA A 77 4.08 9.55 0.35
N CYS A 78 3.03 10.03 -0.33
CA CYS A 78 2.57 9.52 -1.62
C CYS A 78 3.50 9.93 -2.79
N THR A 79 4.80 9.71 -2.65
CA THR A 79 5.84 10.16 -3.59
C THR A 79 5.86 9.39 -4.91
N LEU A 80 5.21 8.21 -4.95
CA LEU A 80 5.09 7.37 -6.15
C LEU A 80 3.78 7.61 -6.92
N GLY A 81 2.95 8.56 -6.51
CA GLY A 81 1.60 8.77 -7.06
C GLY A 81 0.52 8.01 -6.30
N THR A 82 -0.67 7.91 -6.87
CA THR A 82 -1.81 7.15 -6.28
C THR A 82 -2.52 6.36 -7.38
N PRO A 83 -3.02 5.13 -7.11
CA PRO A 83 -3.00 4.44 -5.82
C PRO A 83 -1.57 4.06 -5.39
N THR A 84 -1.34 3.93 -4.09
CA THR A 84 -0.01 3.61 -3.56
C THR A 84 -0.10 2.83 -2.25
N VAL A 85 0.96 2.10 -1.93
CA VAL A 85 1.14 1.45 -0.64
C VAL A 85 2.28 2.15 0.10
N LEU A 86 2.02 2.53 1.35
CA LEU A 86 2.97 3.11 2.27
C LEU A 86 3.31 2.12 3.38
N VAL A 87 4.55 2.16 3.86
CA VAL A 87 4.95 1.60 5.14
C VAL A 87 5.00 2.73 6.16
N SER A 88 4.30 2.58 7.28
CA SER A 88 4.42 3.42 8.46
C SER A 88 5.41 2.79 9.44
N PHE A 89 6.37 3.56 9.92
CA PHE A 89 7.36 3.11 10.89
C PHE A 89 7.02 3.58 12.30
N ALA A 90 7.57 2.89 13.31
CA ALA A 90 7.36 3.20 14.72
C ALA A 90 7.89 4.60 15.13
N ASP A 91 8.81 5.18 14.36
CA ASP A 91 9.33 6.54 14.56
C ASP A 91 8.44 7.64 13.95
N GLY A 92 7.29 7.27 13.36
CA GLY A 92 6.35 8.19 12.75
C GLY A 92 6.66 8.55 11.30
N THR A 93 7.73 8.01 10.72
CA THR A 93 8.03 8.21 9.30
C THR A 93 7.20 7.29 8.41
N TYR A 94 7.06 7.70 7.15
CA TYR A 94 6.38 6.92 6.10
C TYR A 94 7.30 6.75 4.90
N ARG A 95 7.11 5.65 4.17
CA ARG A 95 7.77 5.41 2.89
C ARG A 95 6.79 4.78 1.91
N ALA A 96 6.68 5.33 0.70
CA ALA A 96 5.99 4.66 -0.40
C ALA A 96 6.82 3.46 -0.90
N VAL A 97 6.15 2.32 -1.07
CA VAL A 97 6.80 1.03 -1.39
C VAL A 97 6.26 0.38 -2.66
N MET A 98 5.05 0.74 -3.07
CA MET A 98 4.43 0.35 -4.33
C MET A 98 3.67 1.55 -4.89
N GLY A 99 3.92 1.89 -6.15
CA GLY A 99 3.21 2.91 -6.90
C GLY A 99 2.08 2.35 -7.78
N PRO A 100 1.46 3.19 -8.62
CA PRO A 100 0.38 2.76 -9.52
C PRO A 100 0.78 1.58 -10.41
N ASP A 101 1.97 1.63 -11.04
CA ASP A 101 2.43 0.59 -11.96
C ASP A 101 2.64 -0.76 -11.27
N ASP A 102 3.11 -0.76 -10.01
CA ASP A 102 3.28 -1.98 -9.20
C ASP A 102 1.93 -2.63 -8.83
N LEU A 103 0.82 -1.87 -8.90
CA LEU A 103 -0.51 -2.30 -8.50
C LEU A 103 -1.35 -2.80 -9.68
N GLU A 104 -0.86 -2.69 -10.92
CA GLU A 104 -1.49 -3.24 -12.12
C GLU A 104 -1.35 -4.77 -12.18
N LEU A 105 -2.06 -5.43 -11.26
CA LEU A 105 -2.00 -6.87 -11.01
C LEU A 105 -3.28 -7.58 -11.46
N ASP A 106 -4.08 -6.96 -12.33
CA ASP A 106 -5.39 -7.46 -12.78
C ASP A 106 -6.32 -7.85 -11.62
N GLY A 107 -6.23 -7.12 -10.50
CA GLY A 107 -6.99 -7.40 -9.29
C GLY A 107 -6.53 -8.65 -8.52
N SER A 108 -5.33 -9.18 -8.77
CA SER A 108 -4.78 -10.33 -8.06
C SER A 108 -4.47 -10.00 -6.60
N VAL A 109 -5.15 -10.67 -5.66
CA VAL A 109 -4.87 -10.53 -4.23
C VAL A 109 -3.53 -11.19 -3.89
N SER A 110 -3.29 -12.43 -4.34
CA SER A 110 -2.03 -13.13 -4.03
C SER A 110 -0.82 -12.39 -4.61
N GLY A 111 -0.91 -11.90 -5.85
CA GLY A 111 0.16 -11.12 -6.47
C GLY A 111 0.49 -9.86 -5.67
N PHE A 112 -0.53 -9.16 -5.17
CA PHE A 112 -0.32 -7.98 -4.33
C PHE A 112 0.46 -8.31 -3.06
N PHE A 113 0.10 -9.38 -2.35
CA PHE A 113 0.77 -9.76 -1.10
C PHE A 113 2.19 -10.31 -1.35
N ASP A 114 2.42 -11.01 -2.46
CA ASP A 114 3.76 -11.47 -2.85
C ASP A 114 4.70 -10.27 -3.13
N ASP A 115 4.23 -9.26 -3.86
CA ASP A 115 5.01 -8.07 -4.17
C ASP A 115 5.21 -7.17 -2.95
N LEU A 116 4.19 -7.06 -2.09
CA LEU A 116 4.28 -6.35 -0.82
C LEU A 116 5.32 -6.99 0.11
N ASP A 117 5.33 -8.31 0.24
CA ASP A 117 6.31 -9.03 1.05
C ASP A 117 7.75 -8.80 0.56
N ARG A 118 7.96 -8.82 -0.77
CA ARG A 118 9.25 -8.48 -1.40
C ARG A 118 9.64 -7.03 -1.14
N ALA A 119 8.70 -6.09 -1.21
CA ALA A 119 8.97 -4.68 -0.96
C ALA A 119 9.34 -4.42 0.51
N VAL A 120 8.61 -5.02 1.45
CA VAL A 120 8.88 -4.94 2.89
C VAL A 120 10.23 -5.55 3.24
N SER A 121 10.54 -6.74 2.71
CA SER A 121 11.81 -7.43 2.94
C SER A 121 13.01 -6.58 2.50
N ARG A 122 12.93 -5.93 1.32
CA ARG A 122 13.99 -5.03 0.82
C ARG A 122 14.25 -3.84 1.75
N ILE A 123 13.20 -3.30 2.34
CA ILE A 123 13.29 -2.16 3.27
C ILE A 123 13.99 -2.60 4.55
N LEU A 124 13.54 -3.69 5.16
CA LEU A 124 14.12 -4.21 6.39
C LEU A 124 15.62 -4.51 6.21
N SER A 125 16.02 -5.15 5.12
CA SER A 125 17.44 -5.40 4.81
C SER A 125 18.25 -4.10 4.61
N SER A 126 17.65 -3.06 4.02
CA SER A 126 18.32 -1.77 3.82
C SER A 126 18.54 -1.01 5.13
N HIS A 127 17.70 -1.24 6.14
CA HIS A 127 17.83 -0.63 7.46
C HIS A 127 18.89 -1.34 8.34
N GLU A 128 19.13 -2.63 8.14
CA GLU A 128 20.19 -3.36 8.85
C GLU A 128 21.60 -2.96 8.37
N GLY A 129 21.76 -2.62 7.09
CA GLY A 129 23.05 -2.24 6.50
C GLY A 129 23.63 -0.89 6.97
N LEU A 130 22.81 -0.01 7.56
CA LEU A 130 23.25 1.28 8.11
C LEU A 130 23.68 1.19 9.58
N GLY A 131 23.54 0.01 10.21
CA GLY A 131 23.83 -0.23 11.62
C GLY A 131 25.17 -0.88 11.93
N ALA A 132 26.03 -1.15 10.94
CA ALA A 132 27.34 -1.76 11.19
C ALA A 132 28.35 -0.70 11.68
N PRO A 133 28.81 -0.73 12.95
CA PRO A 133 29.97 0.05 13.33
C PRO A 133 31.19 -0.48 12.58
N GLY A 134 31.92 0.40 11.91
CA GLY A 134 33.18 0.07 11.26
C GLY A 134 34.13 -0.57 12.27
N VAL A 135 34.46 -1.85 12.03
CA VAL A 135 35.60 -2.47 12.69
C VAL A 135 36.86 -1.90 12.04
N SER A 136 37.42 -0.87 12.67
CA SER A 136 38.84 -0.56 12.53
C SER A 136 39.61 -1.55 13.40
N ALA A 137 40.38 -2.41 12.75
CA ALA A 137 41.58 -3.04 13.27
C ALA A 137 42.54 -3.06 12.07
N GLY A 138 43.76 -2.55 12.12
CA GLY A 138 44.72 -2.46 13.21
C GLY A 138 46.03 -2.95 12.63
#